data_AF-A0A9E0VL93-F1
#
_entry.id   AF-A0A9E0VL93-F1
#
_cell.length_a   1.000
_cell.length_b   1.000
_cell.length_c   1.000
_cell.angle_alpha   90.00
_cell.angle_beta   90.00
_cell.angle_gamma   90.00
#
_symmetry.space_group_name_H-M   'P 1'
#
loop_
_entity.id
_entity.type
_entity.pdbx_description
1 polymer ?
#
loop_
_entity_poly.entity_id
_entity_poly.type
_entity_poly.pdbx_seq_one_letter_code
_entity_poly.pdbx_strand_id
1 'polypeptide(L)'
;MGNLTAYLQSAFAEHCPGGWTSRAEVPLLSKELNELFGYSSRADILLAKNDDSRRLWIEFEVSRADPVANHAKFATAHLFSRQRESDCFISMVSSHVVRGRRNLAANTIYVMREAGMNAFQTVLLPDFDPRRIKDLNHLDVGALGARMLPVRREIERAISISESVVATREKRIYFASNLLEVMLNLRRWNRELLTPEGRDLWGTRTIRYFVFDPRSRDFAPSKFCAYVPVDRVVERFSGRTVVEMTVGLYATLETESSFDGHRARNHLARNLAMNKFDSRERPDILELFGQWLDGYGSAVNVHPAGPVFLVPDDWWI
;
A
#
# COMPACT_ATOMS: atom_id res chain seq x y z
N MET A 1 -22.64 9.74 -7.57
CA MET A 1 -21.69 9.18 -6.57
C MET A 1 -22.23 7.82 -6.16
N GLY A 2 -21.39 6.79 -6.02
CA GLY A 2 -21.87 5.45 -5.66
C GLY A 2 -22.38 5.42 -4.21
N ASN A 3 -23.39 4.60 -3.91
CA ASN A 3 -23.98 4.53 -2.58
C ASN A 3 -22.96 4.09 -1.52
N LEU A 4 -21.98 3.26 -1.91
CA LEU A 4 -20.91 2.83 -1.03
C LEU A 4 -19.99 3.98 -0.61
N THR A 5 -19.62 4.89 -1.52
CA THR A 5 -18.82 6.08 -1.18
C THR A 5 -19.55 6.96 -0.16
N ALA A 6 -20.82 7.28 -0.41
CA ALA A 6 -21.61 8.11 0.50
C ALA A 6 -21.79 7.48 1.89
N TYR A 7 -22.00 6.15 1.93
CA TYR A 7 -22.03 5.39 3.17
C TYR A 7 -20.67 5.48 3.91
N LEU A 8 -19.56 5.22 3.21
CA LEU A 8 -18.22 5.25 3.81
C LEU A 8 -17.87 6.64 4.34
N GLN A 9 -18.24 7.71 3.65
CA GLN A 9 -18.03 9.08 4.14
C GLN A 9 -18.71 9.32 5.49
N SER A 10 -19.95 8.87 5.64
CA SER A 10 -20.71 8.98 6.89
C SER A 10 -20.12 8.08 7.98
N ALA A 11 -19.83 6.82 7.64
CA ALA A 11 -19.35 5.83 8.59
C ALA A 11 -17.92 6.13 9.08
N PHE A 12 -17.08 6.78 8.27
CA PHE A 12 -15.75 7.25 8.70
C PHE A 12 -15.86 8.34 9.79
N ALA A 13 -16.89 9.17 9.74
CA ALA A 13 -17.16 10.15 10.79
C ALA A 13 -17.66 9.49 12.08
N GLU A 14 -18.58 8.52 11.96
CA GLU A 14 -19.10 7.76 13.11
C GLU A 14 -18.03 6.92 13.82
N HIS A 15 -17.14 6.30 13.05
CA HIS A 15 -16.06 5.46 13.59
C HIS A 15 -14.73 6.19 13.77
N CYS A 16 -14.74 7.53 13.75
CA CYS A 16 -13.54 8.33 13.88
C CYS A 16 -12.84 8.03 15.23
N PRO A 17 -11.54 7.67 15.23
CA PRO A 17 -10.83 7.32 16.45
C PRO A 17 -10.65 8.53 17.37
N GLY A 18 -10.52 8.27 18.68
CA GLY A 18 -10.24 9.32 19.66
C GLY A 18 -8.96 10.11 19.31
N GLY A 19 -9.01 11.43 19.46
CA GLY A 19 -7.92 12.32 19.07
C GLY A 19 -7.89 12.69 17.58
N TRP A 20 -8.87 12.22 16.81
CA TRP A 20 -9.05 12.58 15.40
C TRP A 20 -10.41 13.25 15.16
N THR A 21 -10.48 13.98 14.05
CA THR A 21 -11.70 14.52 13.45
C THR A 21 -11.82 14.00 12.03
N SER A 22 -13.06 13.79 11.57
CA SER A 22 -13.38 13.37 10.20
C SER A 22 -14.33 14.37 9.57
N ARG A 23 -14.06 14.78 8.33
CA ARG A 23 -14.92 15.67 7.54
C ARG A 23 -15.02 15.13 6.12
N ALA A 24 -16.23 15.08 5.58
CA ALA A 24 -16.45 14.64 4.21
C ALA A 24 -16.33 15.81 3.21
N GLU A 25 -16.01 15.49 1.95
CA GLU A 25 -16.09 16.41 0.80
C GLU A 25 -15.31 17.72 0.98
N VAL A 26 -14.11 17.64 1.54
CA VAL A 26 -13.32 18.83 1.90
C VAL A 26 -12.60 19.39 0.67
N PRO A 27 -12.82 20.66 0.29
CA PRO A 27 -12.11 21.28 -0.82
C PRO A 27 -10.63 21.49 -0.48
N LEU A 28 -9.77 21.19 -1.44
CA LEU A 28 -8.31 21.34 -1.31
C LEU A 28 -7.77 22.61 -1.94
N LEU A 29 -8.51 23.17 -2.90
CA LEU A 29 -8.18 24.40 -3.61
C LEU A 29 -9.13 25.52 -3.21
N SER A 30 -8.63 26.75 -3.29
CA SER A 30 -9.46 27.95 -3.14
C SER A 30 -10.53 28.01 -4.23
N LYS A 31 -11.61 28.77 -3.98
CA LYS A 31 -12.70 28.90 -4.95
C LYS A 31 -12.21 29.47 -6.28
N GLU A 32 -11.30 30.44 -6.22
CA GLU A 32 -10.72 31.11 -7.39
C GLU A 32 -9.92 30.13 -8.26
N LEU A 33 -9.12 29.24 -7.65
CA LEU A 33 -8.37 28.22 -8.40
C LEU A 33 -9.29 27.16 -9.00
N ASN A 34 -10.35 26.77 -8.30
CA ASN A 34 -11.36 25.84 -8.86
C ASN A 34 -12.05 26.44 -10.09
N GLU A 35 -12.41 27.73 -10.03
CA GLU A 35 -13.00 28.46 -11.16
C GLU A 35 -12.02 28.57 -12.33
N LEU A 36 -10.75 28.90 -12.05
CA LEU A 36 -9.70 29.00 -13.07
C LEU A 36 -9.42 27.66 -13.78
N PHE A 37 -9.35 26.56 -13.03
CA PHE A 37 -9.01 25.24 -13.58
C PHE A 37 -10.19 24.53 -14.24
N GLY A 38 -11.43 24.95 -13.97
CA GLY A 38 -12.63 24.29 -14.47
C GLY A 38 -12.93 22.94 -13.83
N TYR A 39 -12.26 22.61 -12.71
CA TYR A 39 -12.56 21.44 -11.89
C TYR A 39 -12.30 21.74 -10.41
N SER A 40 -12.87 20.91 -9.53
CA SER A 40 -12.57 20.95 -8.11
C SER A 40 -11.87 19.69 -7.62
N SER A 41 -10.92 19.89 -6.72
CA SER A 41 -10.26 18.82 -5.95
C SER A 41 -10.89 18.80 -4.56
N ARG A 42 -11.66 17.75 -4.27
CA ARG A 42 -12.27 17.51 -2.96
C ARG A 42 -11.85 16.14 -2.48
N ALA A 43 -11.42 16.06 -1.22
CA ALA A 43 -11.19 14.79 -0.56
C ALA A 43 -12.53 14.18 -0.14
N ASP A 44 -12.79 12.92 -0.49
CA ASP A 44 -13.96 12.18 0.01
C ASP A 44 -14.00 12.25 1.54
N ILE A 45 -12.84 12.03 2.20
CA ILE A 45 -12.67 12.21 3.65
C ILE A 45 -11.36 12.95 3.96
N LEU A 46 -11.46 13.93 4.84
CA LEU A 46 -10.35 14.51 5.59
C LEU A 46 -10.36 13.93 7.01
N LEU A 47 -9.36 13.12 7.35
CA LEU A 47 -9.10 12.66 8.71
C LEU A 47 -7.96 13.49 9.32
N ALA A 48 -8.20 14.27 10.36
CA ALA A 48 -7.20 15.15 10.96
C ALA A 48 -7.02 14.86 12.45
N LYS A 49 -5.77 14.73 12.92
CA LYS A 49 -5.50 14.70 14.36
C LYS A 49 -5.81 16.06 14.98
N ASN A 50 -6.32 16.04 16.21
CA ASN A 50 -6.69 17.25 16.96
C ASN A 50 -5.49 18.14 17.32
N ASP A 51 -4.29 17.58 17.33
CA ASP A 51 -3.03 18.29 17.58
C ASP A 51 -2.38 18.84 16.30
N ASP A 52 -3.09 18.78 15.16
CA ASP A 52 -2.61 19.16 13.83
C ASP A 52 -1.32 18.45 13.35
N SER A 53 -0.84 17.42 14.06
CA SER A 53 0.38 16.70 13.69
C SER A 53 0.23 15.90 12.41
N ARG A 54 -1.02 15.62 11.99
CA ARG A 54 -1.30 14.82 10.80
C ARG A 54 -2.70 15.07 10.22
N ARG A 55 -2.78 15.09 8.89
CA ARG A 55 -4.02 15.10 8.12
C ARG A 55 -3.96 14.10 6.97
N LEU A 56 -5.00 13.28 6.81
CA LEU A 56 -5.14 12.28 5.75
C LEU A 56 -6.25 12.74 4.80
N TRP A 57 -5.93 12.91 3.53
CA TRP A 57 -6.86 13.21 2.44
C TRP A 57 -7.14 11.90 1.72
N ILE A 58 -8.30 11.32 2.00
CA ILE A 58 -8.67 9.97 1.57
C ILE A 58 -9.63 10.08 0.39
N GLU A 59 -9.33 9.37 -0.69
CA GLU A 59 -10.19 9.14 -1.85
C GLU A 59 -10.65 7.69 -1.90
N PHE A 60 -11.94 7.45 -2.11
CA PHE A 60 -12.52 6.13 -2.31
C PHE A 60 -12.70 5.84 -3.80
N GLU A 61 -11.81 5.01 -4.35
CA GLU A 61 -11.90 4.56 -5.73
C GLU A 61 -12.74 3.27 -5.84
N VAL A 62 -14.07 3.47 -5.76
CA VAL A 62 -15.09 2.40 -5.87
C VAL A 62 -15.53 2.26 -7.32
N SER A 63 -15.32 1.09 -7.94
CA SER A 63 -15.86 0.77 -9.28
C SER A 63 -15.49 1.79 -10.39
N ARG A 64 -14.36 2.49 -10.24
CA ARG A 64 -13.97 3.60 -11.11
C ARG A 64 -13.44 3.15 -12.47
N ALA A 65 -13.86 3.86 -13.51
CA ALA A 65 -13.36 3.66 -14.87
C ALA A 65 -11.97 4.27 -15.09
N ASP A 66 -11.66 5.36 -14.39
CA ASP A 66 -10.36 6.02 -14.42
C ASP A 66 -10.00 6.57 -13.02
N PRO A 67 -9.34 5.77 -12.17
CA PRO A 67 -8.92 6.22 -10.85
C PRO A 67 -7.83 7.30 -10.89
N VAL A 68 -7.11 7.46 -12.02
CA VAL A 68 -5.98 8.39 -12.12
C VAL A 68 -6.44 9.85 -12.17
N ALA A 69 -7.66 10.12 -12.64
CA ALA A 69 -8.21 11.47 -12.71
C ALA A 69 -8.14 12.20 -11.36
N ASN A 70 -8.47 11.54 -10.25
CA ASN A 70 -8.36 12.14 -8.92
C ASN A 70 -6.89 12.34 -8.52
N HIS A 71 -6.01 11.38 -8.78
CA HIS A 71 -4.58 11.53 -8.52
C HIS A 71 -4.01 12.75 -9.24
N ALA A 72 -4.35 12.93 -10.52
CA ALA A 72 -3.95 14.09 -11.31
C ALA A 72 -4.46 15.40 -10.71
N LYS A 73 -5.76 15.48 -10.36
CA LYS A 73 -6.35 16.68 -9.72
C LYS A 73 -5.67 17.06 -8.40
N PHE A 74 -5.24 16.08 -7.62
CA PHE A 74 -4.58 16.33 -6.34
C PHE A 74 -3.10 16.69 -6.53
N ALA A 75 -2.43 16.05 -7.49
CA ALA A 75 -1.08 16.40 -7.89
C ALA A 75 -0.98 17.81 -8.43
N THR A 76 -1.88 18.20 -9.33
CA THR A 76 -1.95 19.57 -9.85
C THR A 76 -2.28 20.54 -8.74
N ALA A 77 -3.25 20.23 -7.87
CA ALA A 77 -3.56 21.08 -6.71
C ALA A 77 -2.32 21.35 -5.84
N HIS A 78 -1.49 20.34 -5.60
CA HIS A 78 -0.23 20.48 -4.86
C HIS A 78 0.76 21.44 -5.52
N LEU A 79 0.81 21.52 -6.86
CA LEU A 79 1.71 22.43 -7.57
C LEU A 79 1.35 23.91 -7.35
N PHE A 80 0.06 24.21 -7.18
CA PHE A 80 -0.42 25.59 -7.00
C PHE A 80 -0.68 25.95 -5.54
N SER A 81 -1.01 24.95 -4.71
CA SER A 81 -1.24 25.08 -3.28
C SER A 81 -0.61 23.90 -2.56
N ARG A 82 0.67 24.05 -2.21
CA ARG A 82 1.48 22.97 -1.65
C ARG A 82 0.85 22.39 -0.39
N GLN A 83 0.78 21.06 -0.34
CA GLN A 83 0.43 20.31 0.86
C GLN A 83 1.40 20.61 2.00
N ARG A 84 0.88 20.64 3.23
CA ARG A 84 1.74 20.70 4.43
C ARG A 84 2.49 19.38 4.58
N GLU A 85 3.63 19.38 5.24
CA GLU A 85 4.38 18.15 5.52
C GLU A 85 3.60 17.14 6.38
N SER A 86 2.66 17.63 7.17
CA SER A 86 1.71 16.83 7.98
C SER A 86 0.60 16.18 7.15
N ASP A 87 0.44 16.59 5.89
CA ASP A 87 -0.62 16.09 5.02
C ASP A 87 -0.19 14.79 4.35
N CYS A 88 -1.18 13.96 4.05
CA CYS A 88 -0.97 12.70 3.36
C CYS A 88 -2.15 12.45 2.44
N PHE A 89 -1.90 12.27 1.15
CA PHE A 89 -2.89 11.78 0.21
C PHE A 89 -2.97 10.25 0.28
N ILE A 90 -4.18 9.69 0.34
CA ILE A 90 -4.42 8.25 0.36
C ILE A 90 -5.53 7.91 -0.62
N SER A 91 -5.20 7.11 -1.63
CA SER A 91 -6.18 6.50 -2.53
C SER A 91 -6.53 5.10 -2.04
N MET A 92 -7.78 4.88 -1.66
CA MET A 92 -8.29 3.57 -1.25
C MET A 92 -9.05 2.94 -2.41
N VAL A 93 -8.42 1.96 -3.07
CA VAL A 93 -8.89 1.39 -4.33
C VAL A 93 -9.48 0.00 -4.11
N SER A 94 -10.74 -0.18 -4.50
CA SER A 94 -11.44 -1.46 -4.34
C SER A 94 -10.99 -2.53 -5.34
N SER A 95 -11.21 -3.80 -4.99
CA SER A 95 -10.94 -4.96 -5.85
C SER A 95 -11.76 -4.95 -7.16
N HIS A 96 -12.89 -4.24 -7.21
CA HIS A 96 -13.71 -4.10 -8.42
C HIS A 96 -13.08 -3.21 -9.51
N VAL A 97 -12.17 -2.30 -9.15
CA VAL A 97 -11.37 -1.59 -10.16
C VAL A 97 -10.41 -2.59 -10.80
N VAL A 98 -10.44 -2.71 -12.13
CA VAL A 98 -9.62 -3.72 -12.82
C VAL A 98 -8.12 -3.49 -12.62
N ARG A 99 -7.36 -4.60 -12.57
CA ARG A 99 -5.94 -4.64 -12.23
C ARG A 99 -5.08 -3.59 -12.94
N GLY A 100 -5.21 -3.46 -14.26
CA GLY A 100 -4.41 -2.51 -15.04
C GLY A 100 -4.59 -1.06 -14.57
N ARG A 101 -5.83 -0.67 -14.24
CA ARG A 101 -6.15 0.68 -13.75
C ARG A 101 -5.68 0.90 -12.32
N ARG A 102 -5.81 -0.10 -11.45
CA ARG A 102 -5.25 -0.05 -10.08
C ARG A 102 -3.73 0.11 -10.10
N ASN A 103 -3.05 -0.61 -10.98
CA ASN A 103 -1.60 -0.51 -11.12
C ASN A 103 -1.18 0.82 -11.73
N LEU A 104 -1.96 1.36 -12.67
CA LEU A 104 -1.72 2.70 -13.20
C LEU A 104 -1.84 3.76 -12.09
N ALA A 105 -2.90 3.71 -11.29
CA ALA A 105 -3.08 4.59 -10.14
C ALA A 105 -1.95 4.43 -9.09
N ALA A 106 -1.54 3.19 -8.80
CA ALA A 106 -0.40 2.92 -7.91
C ALA A 106 0.89 3.53 -8.46
N ASN A 107 1.12 3.47 -9.78
CA ASN A 107 2.27 4.13 -10.38
C ASN A 107 2.17 5.65 -10.31
N THR A 108 0.98 6.22 -10.45
CA THR A 108 0.77 7.67 -10.28
C THR A 108 1.09 8.12 -8.86
N ILE A 109 0.95 7.28 -7.83
CA ILE A 109 1.43 7.60 -6.48
C ILE A 109 2.94 7.85 -6.46
N TYR A 110 3.76 7.10 -7.20
CA TYR A 110 5.19 7.40 -7.30
C TYR A 110 5.41 8.76 -7.96
N VAL A 111 4.68 9.08 -9.02
CA VAL A 111 4.75 10.41 -9.67
C VAL A 111 4.38 11.52 -8.69
N MET A 112 3.36 11.32 -7.85
CA MET A 112 2.99 12.28 -6.80
C MET A 112 4.10 12.43 -5.75
N ARG A 113 4.76 11.32 -5.35
CA ARG A 113 5.91 11.36 -4.44
C ARG A 113 7.09 12.11 -5.05
N GLU A 114 7.40 11.90 -6.33
CA GLU A 114 8.40 12.67 -7.08
C GLU A 114 8.03 14.15 -7.25
N ALA A 115 6.74 14.49 -7.21
CA ALA A 115 6.28 15.87 -7.14
C ALA A 115 6.36 16.47 -5.72
N GLY A 116 6.86 15.72 -4.73
CA GLY A 116 7.02 16.17 -3.34
C GLY A 116 5.80 15.93 -2.45
N MET A 117 4.81 15.17 -2.91
CA MET A 117 3.64 14.81 -2.10
C MET A 117 3.91 13.60 -1.21
N ASN A 118 3.37 13.62 0.00
CA ASN A 118 3.25 12.42 0.80
C ASN A 118 2.00 11.65 0.37
N ALA A 119 2.15 10.67 -0.52
CA ALA A 119 1.04 10.00 -1.20
C ALA A 119 1.12 8.48 -1.07
N PHE A 120 -0.03 7.81 -0.93
CA PHE A 120 -0.13 6.34 -0.84
C PHE A 120 -1.37 5.83 -1.56
N GLN A 121 -1.32 4.58 -2.00
CA GLN A 121 -2.49 3.85 -2.45
C GLN A 121 -2.62 2.57 -1.63
N THR A 122 -3.82 2.26 -1.14
CA THR A 122 -4.11 0.99 -0.48
C THR A 122 -5.40 0.36 -0.98
N VAL A 123 -5.63 -0.91 -0.64
CA VAL A 123 -6.85 -1.63 -1.02
C VAL A 123 -8.01 -1.13 -0.16
N LEU A 124 -9.18 -0.90 -0.76
CA LEU A 124 -10.44 -0.66 -0.04
C LEU A 124 -11.17 -1.98 0.15
N LEU A 125 -11.55 -2.29 1.40
CA LEU A 125 -12.23 -3.52 1.81
C LEU A 125 -11.50 -4.78 1.30
N PRO A 126 -10.27 -5.05 1.77
CA PRO A 126 -9.38 -6.09 1.23
C PRO A 126 -9.99 -7.51 1.23
N ASP A 127 -10.90 -7.80 2.17
CA ASP A 127 -11.57 -9.10 2.30
C ASP A 127 -12.77 -9.28 1.33
N PHE A 128 -13.01 -8.33 0.43
CA PHE A 128 -14.18 -8.30 -0.45
C PHE A 128 -13.73 -8.45 -1.90
N ASP A 129 -14.22 -9.52 -2.54
CA ASP A 129 -13.99 -9.78 -3.95
C ASP A 129 -14.71 -8.73 -4.86
N PRO A 130 -14.36 -8.66 -6.15
CA PRO A 130 -14.94 -7.70 -7.08
C PRO A 130 -16.47 -7.74 -7.19
N ARG A 131 -17.08 -8.93 -7.11
CA ARG A 131 -18.54 -9.09 -7.20
C ARG A 131 -19.19 -8.52 -5.95
N ARG A 132 -18.64 -8.83 -4.78
CA ARG A 132 -19.15 -8.32 -3.51
C ARG A 132 -19.06 -6.80 -3.42
N ILE A 133 -17.95 -6.20 -3.87
CA ILE A 133 -17.84 -4.73 -3.98
C ILE A 133 -18.90 -4.16 -4.92
N LYS A 134 -19.10 -4.79 -6.09
CA LYS A 134 -20.12 -4.38 -7.03
C LYS A 134 -21.50 -4.41 -6.38
N ASP A 135 -21.86 -5.49 -5.70
CA ASP A 135 -23.16 -5.65 -5.06
C ASP A 135 -23.37 -4.59 -3.97
N LEU A 136 -22.38 -4.37 -3.10
CA LEU A 136 -22.41 -3.30 -2.10
C LEU A 136 -22.64 -1.92 -2.73
N ASN A 137 -21.99 -1.63 -3.85
CA ASN A 137 -22.13 -0.32 -4.50
C ASN A 137 -23.53 -0.07 -5.10
N HIS A 138 -24.35 -1.12 -5.26
CA HIS A 138 -25.75 -1.00 -5.73
C HIS A 138 -26.78 -1.01 -4.60
N LEU A 139 -26.40 -1.36 -3.37
CA LEU A 139 -27.29 -1.25 -2.21
C LEU A 139 -27.55 0.22 -1.87
N ASP A 140 -28.72 0.54 -1.34
CA ASP A 140 -28.96 1.85 -0.75
C ASP A 140 -28.19 2.02 0.58
N VAL A 141 -28.10 3.26 1.06
CA VAL A 141 -27.32 3.61 2.26
C VAL A 141 -27.87 2.94 3.52
N GLY A 142 -29.18 2.74 3.63
CA GLY A 142 -29.80 2.07 4.78
C GLY A 142 -29.46 0.58 4.81
N ALA A 143 -29.55 -0.08 3.65
CA ALA A 143 -29.15 -1.47 3.48
C ALA A 143 -27.64 -1.66 3.73
N LEU A 144 -26.81 -0.68 3.36
CA LEU A 144 -25.37 -0.68 3.68
C LEU A 144 -25.10 -0.60 5.19
N GLY A 145 -25.86 0.21 5.92
CA GLY A 145 -25.77 0.30 7.39
C GLY A 145 -26.03 -1.03 8.08
N ALA A 146 -26.90 -1.88 7.51
CA ALA A 146 -27.17 -3.21 8.04
C ALA A 146 -26.05 -4.24 7.77
N ARG A 147 -25.07 -3.95 6.88
CA ARG A 147 -24.05 -4.92 6.45
C ARG A 147 -22.82 -5.02 7.37
N MET A 148 -22.76 -4.23 8.46
CA MET A 148 -21.64 -4.19 9.41
C MET A 148 -20.27 -4.19 8.70
N LEU A 149 -20.08 -3.25 7.78
CA LEU A 149 -18.79 -3.12 7.08
C LEU A 149 -17.66 -2.79 8.07
N PRO A 150 -16.43 -3.31 7.88
CA PRO A 150 -15.33 -3.17 8.84
C PRO A 150 -14.66 -1.79 8.79
N VAL A 151 -15.44 -0.70 8.85
CA VAL A 151 -14.99 0.69 8.62
C VAL A 151 -13.85 1.10 9.55
N ARG A 152 -13.88 0.69 10.83
CA ARG A 152 -12.76 0.95 11.76
C ARG A 152 -11.43 0.38 11.25
N ARG A 153 -11.42 -0.81 10.64
CA ARG A 153 -10.21 -1.39 10.06
C ARG A 153 -9.73 -0.61 8.83
N GLU A 154 -10.65 -0.02 8.07
CA GLU A 154 -10.31 0.83 6.92
C GLU A 154 -9.57 2.09 7.38
N ILE A 155 -10.04 2.72 8.45
CA ILE A 155 -9.40 3.87 9.09
C ILE A 155 -8.02 3.49 9.64
N GLU A 156 -7.94 2.42 10.43
CA GLU A 156 -6.68 1.91 10.98
C GLU A 156 -5.66 1.59 9.88
N ARG A 157 -6.12 1.02 8.76
CA ARG A 157 -5.27 0.75 7.60
C ARG A 157 -4.73 2.03 6.98
N ALA A 158 -5.57 3.03 6.72
CA ALA A 158 -5.16 4.33 6.17
C ALA A 158 -4.13 5.04 7.08
N ILE A 159 -4.31 4.96 8.40
CA ILE A 159 -3.32 5.48 9.36
C ILE A 159 -2.02 4.66 9.27
N SER A 160 -2.10 3.33 9.31
CA SER A 160 -0.92 2.45 9.37
C SER A 160 0.02 2.56 8.17
N ILE A 161 -0.53 2.70 6.95
CA ILE A 161 0.27 2.78 5.72
C ILE A 161 0.89 4.17 5.51
N SER A 162 0.33 5.19 6.14
CA SER A 162 0.84 6.55 6.07
C SER A 162 1.85 6.86 7.18
N GLU A 163 1.96 6.05 8.24
CA GLU A 163 2.96 6.21 9.32
C GLU A 163 4.30 5.57 8.97
N SER A 164 5.40 6.32 9.13
CA SER A 164 6.73 5.76 8.94
C SER A 164 7.09 4.83 10.09
N VAL A 165 7.53 3.61 9.75
CA VAL A 165 8.00 2.59 10.68
C VAL A 165 9.41 2.93 11.21
N VAL A 166 10.27 3.43 10.32
CA VAL A 166 11.61 3.92 10.64
C VAL A 166 11.81 5.25 9.92
N ALA A 167 12.49 6.19 10.55
CA ALA A 167 12.90 7.43 9.91
C ALA A 167 14.41 7.62 10.07
N THR A 168 15.11 7.73 8.96
CA THR A 168 16.53 8.12 8.91
C THR A 168 16.64 9.59 8.48
N ARG A 169 17.87 10.10 8.36
CA ARG A 169 18.11 11.45 7.86
C ARG A 169 17.59 11.64 6.43
N GLU A 170 17.78 10.63 5.58
CA GLU A 170 17.51 10.71 4.14
C GLU A 170 16.19 10.06 3.73
N LYS A 171 15.73 9.03 4.46
CA LYS A 171 14.58 8.22 4.07
C LYS A 171 13.59 8.05 5.21
N ARG A 172 12.33 7.84 4.84
CA ARG A 172 11.29 7.30 5.72
C ARG A 172 10.91 5.92 5.18
N ILE A 173 10.86 4.94 6.06
CA ILE A 173 10.46 3.58 5.72
C ILE A 173 9.00 3.42 6.11
N TYR A 174 8.16 3.07 5.14
CA TYR A 174 6.73 2.81 5.35
C TYR A 174 6.44 1.33 5.13
N PHE A 175 5.27 0.88 5.57
CA PHE A 175 4.73 -0.37 5.04
C PHE A 175 4.41 -0.22 3.54
N ALA A 176 4.58 -1.30 2.78
CA ALA A 176 4.06 -1.38 1.42
C ALA A 176 2.56 -1.10 1.46
N SER A 177 2.11 -0.08 0.77
CA SER A 177 0.73 0.40 0.80
C SER A 177 -0.19 -0.42 -0.10
N ASN A 178 0.36 -1.06 -1.14
CA ASN A 178 -0.37 -1.87 -2.12
C ASN A 178 0.46 -3.06 -2.64
N LEU A 179 -0.20 -4.02 -3.29
CA LEU A 179 0.45 -5.23 -3.81
C LEU A 179 1.45 -4.96 -4.94
N LEU A 180 1.37 -3.85 -5.68
CA LEU A 180 2.37 -3.53 -6.72
C LEU A 180 3.74 -3.27 -6.06
N GLU A 181 3.77 -2.48 -4.99
CA GLU A 181 4.97 -2.24 -4.17
C GLU A 181 5.58 -3.55 -3.66
N VAL A 182 4.75 -4.46 -3.15
CA VAL A 182 5.17 -5.79 -2.68
C VAL A 182 5.84 -6.59 -3.81
N MET A 183 5.21 -6.65 -4.99
CA MET A 183 5.75 -7.39 -6.13
C MET A 183 7.03 -6.76 -6.70
N LEU A 184 7.14 -5.43 -6.69
CA LEU A 184 8.36 -4.72 -7.11
C LEU A 184 9.53 -5.03 -6.17
N ASN A 185 9.29 -4.98 -4.85
CA ASN A 185 10.29 -5.39 -3.86
C ASN A 185 10.72 -6.86 -4.05
N LEU A 186 9.77 -7.77 -4.27
CA LEU A 186 10.08 -9.18 -4.54
C LEU A 186 10.99 -9.33 -5.77
N ARG A 187 10.69 -8.65 -6.87
CA ARG A 187 11.53 -8.67 -8.08
C ARG A 187 12.90 -8.05 -7.85
N ARG A 188 12.96 -6.96 -7.09
CA ARG A 188 14.21 -6.29 -6.73
C ARG A 188 15.11 -7.22 -5.92
N TRP A 189 14.55 -7.91 -4.94
CA TRP A 189 15.27 -8.90 -4.14
C TRP A 189 15.88 -9.99 -5.02
N ASN A 190 15.08 -10.63 -5.87
CA ASN A 190 15.55 -11.71 -6.75
C ASN A 190 16.69 -11.20 -7.65
N ARG A 191 16.53 -10.02 -8.26
CA ARG A 191 17.58 -9.42 -9.11
C ARG A 191 18.88 -9.14 -8.37
N GLU A 192 18.82 -8.63 -7.15
CA GLU A 192 20.03 -8.36 -6.36
C GLU A 192 20.72 -9.65 -5.90
N LEU A 193 19.95 -10.68 -5.52
CA LEU A 193 20.51 -11.95 -5.04
C LEU A 193 21.16 -12.80 -6.15
N LEU A 194 20.98 -12.43 -7.41
CA LEU A 194 21.70 -13.03 -8.53
C LEU A 194 23.14 -12.49 -8.66
N THR A 195 23.50 -11.39 -7.99
CA THR A 195 24.86 -10.83 -8.04
C THR A 195 25.69 -11.25 -6.82
N PRO A 196 27.02 -11.36 -6.95
CA PRO A 196 27.91 -11.58 -5.80
C PRO A 196 27.73 -10.52 -4.71
N GLU A 197 27.68 -9.24 -5.09
CA GLU A 197 27.57 -8.11 -4.15
C GLU A 197 26.26 -8.15 -3.38
N GLY A 198 25.15 -8.46 -4.04
CA GLY A 198 23.85 -8.61 -3.38
C GLY A 198 23.83 -9.80 -2.43
N ARG A 199 24.50 -10.92 -2.78
CA ARG A 199 24.66 -12.07 -1.88
C ARG A 199 25.55 -11.77 -0.69
N ASP A 200 26.61 -10.99 -0.86
CA ASP A 200 27.49 -10.60 0.25
C ASP A 200 26.78 -9.65 1.22
N LEU A 201 26.05 -8.66 0.70
CA LEU A 201 25.22 -7.76 1.52
C LEU A 201 24.08 -8.52 2.22
N TRP A 202 23.51 -9.52 1.55
CA TRP A 202 22.51 -10.39 2.14
C TRP A 202 23.14 -11.33 3.20
N GLY A 203 24.29 -11.92 2.95
CA GLY A 203 24.84 -12.97 3.79
C GLY A 203 23.87 -14.15 3.93
N THR A 204 23.77 -14.73 5.13
CA THR A 204 22.95 -15.91 5.38
C THR A 204 21.81 -15.59 6.34
N ARG A 205 20.57 -15.86 5.92
CA ARG A 205 19.38 -15.63 6.76
C ARG A 205 18.46 -16.84 6.78
N THR A 206 17.94 -17.13 7.97
CA THR A 206 16.89 -18.13 8.17
C THR A 206 15.52 -17.48 7.98
N ILE A 207 14.75 -17.96 6.99
CA ILE A 207 13.49 -17.37 6.58
C ILE A 207 12.38 -18.41 6.71
N ARG A 208 11.26 -17.99 7.31
CA ARG A 208 10.05 -18.81 7.41
C ARG A 208 8.93 -18.34 6.48
N TYR A 209 8.76 -17.04 6.31
CA TYR A 209 7.60 -16.47 5.62
C TYR A 209 8.02 -15.84 4.30
N PHE A 210 7.48 -16.36 3.20
CA PHE A 210 7.80 -15.96 1.84
C PHE A 210 6.57 -15.36 1.16
N VAL A 211 6.75 -14.25 0.45
CA VAL A 211 5.79 -13.78 -0.54
C VAL A 211 6.03 -14.56 -1.83
N PHE A 212 4.94 -14.98 -2.49
CA PHE A 212 4.96 -15.64 -3.79
C PHE A 212 4.29 -14.74 -4.83
N ASP A 213 4.93 -14.52 -5.98
CA ASP A 213 4.31 -13.89 -7.17
C ASP A 213 3.86 -15.01 -8.14
N PRO A 214 2.54 -15.29 -8.27
CA PRO A 214 2.05 -16.33 -9.17
C PRO A 214 2.40 -16.11 -10.64
N ARG A 215 2.73 -14.87 -11.04
CA ARG A 215 3.03 -14.52 -12.44
C ARG A 215 4.48 -14.79 -12.81
N SER A 216 5.43 -14.42 -11.97
CA SER A 216 6.85 -14.70 -12.23
C SER A 216 7.30 -16.04 -11.63
N ARG A 217 6.51 -16.62 -10.73
CA ARG A 217 6.83 -17.81 -9.92
C ARG A 217 8.03 -17.61 -9.00
N ASP A 218 8.36 -16.36 -8.70
CA ASP A 218 9.43 -16.02 -7.77
C ASP A 218 8.91 -15.93 -6.34
N PHE A 219 9.85 -16.10 -5.41
CA PHE A 219 9.62 -15.91 -3.99
C PHE A 219 10.54 -14.83 -3.44
N ALA A 220 10.18 -14.23 -2.31
CA ALA A 220 11.08 -13.37 -1.55
C ALA A 220 10.67 -13.34 -0.07
N PRO A 221 11.57 -12.98 0.86
CA PRO A 221 11.23 -12.89 2.27
C PRO A 221 10.15 -11.84 2.52
N SER A 222 9.08 -12.23 3.22
CA SER A 222 7.94 -11.33 3.51
C SER A 222 8.35 -10.04 4.21
N LYS A 223 9.33 -10.10 5.13
CA LYS A 223 9.89 -8.92 5.79
C LYS A 223 10.51 -7.95 4.77
N PHE A 224 11.20 -8.43 3.75
CA PHE A 224 11.77 -7.57 2.70
C PHE A 224 10.67 -6.91 1.87
N CYS A 225 9.65 -7.67 1.48
CA CYS A 225 8.58 -7.17 0.61
C CYS A 225 7.62 -6.21 1.30
N ALA A 226 7.50 -6.26 2.63
CA ALA A 226 6.50 -5.51 3.37
C ALA A 226 6.83 -4.04 3.62
N TYR A 227 8.02 -3.56 3.27
CA TYR A 227 8.45 -2.19 3.55
C TYR A 227 8.96 -1.47 2.31
N VAL A 228 8.68 -0.17 2.22
CA VAL A 228 9.04 0.68 1.08
C VAL A 228 9.76 1.92 1.59
N PRO A 229 10.96 2.24 1.06
CA PRO A 229 11.59 3.52 1.34
C PRO A 229 10.89 4.65 0.59
N VAL A 230 10.88 5.85 1.20
CA VAL A 230 10.47 7.10 0.54
C VAL A 230 11.49 8.16 0.95
N ASP A 231 12.02 8.88 -0.03
CA ASP A 231 13.03 9.91 0.22
C ASP A 231 12.41 11.12 0.95
N ARG A 232 13.13 11.66 1.95
CA ARG A 232 12.70 12.85 2.70
C ARG A 232 12.91 14.14 1.90
N VAL A 233 13.97 14.16 1.09
CA VAL A 233 14.31 15.29 0.24
C VAL A 233 14.17 14.82 -1.20
N VAL A 234 13.13 15.30 -1.87
CA VAL A 234 13.00 15.12 -3.31
C VAL A 234 13.84 16.20 -3.97
N GLU A 235 15.11 15.89 -4.24
CA GLU A 235 15.87 16.68 -5.20
C GLU A 235 15.20 16.49 -6.57
N ARG A 236 14.70 17.60 -7.14
CA ARG A 236 13.98 17.74 -8.43
C ARG A 236 14.11 16.51 -9.34
N PHE A 237 13.00 15.89 -9.74
CA PHE A 237 12.87 14.79 -10.74
C PHE A 237 14.23 14.22 -11.17
N SER A 238 14.88 13.48 -10.27
CA SER A 238 16.27 13.09 -10.44
C SER A 238 16.46 11.96 -11.47
N GLY A 239 15.39 11.60 -12.19
CA GLY A 239 15.35 10.43 -13.07
C GLY A 239 15.59 9.11 -12.32
N ARG A 240 15.56 9.14 -10.97
CA ARG A 240 15.86 7.97 -10.15
C ARG A 240 14.81 6.89 -10.33
N THR A 241 15.31 5.65 -10.34
CA THR A 241 14.51 4.42 -10.40
C THR A 241 13.51 4.38 -9.26
N VAL A 242 12.33 3.80 -9.53
CA VAL A 242 11.25 3.51 -8.57
C VAL A 242 11.82 3.16 -7.19
N VAL A 243 11.27 3.78 -6.14
CA VAL A 243 11.78 3.63 -4.77
C VAL A 243 11.41 2.24 -4.23
N GLU A 244 12.24 1.25 -4.55
CA GLU A 244 12.16 -0.14 -4.12
C GLU A 244 13.04 -0.36 -2.88
N MET A 245 12.68 -1.33 -2.04
CA MET A 245 13.59 -1.84 -1.00
C MET A 245 14.79 -2.52 -1.68
N THR A 246 16.01 -2.17 -1.25
CA THR A 246 17.26 -2.83 -1.70
C THR A 246 17.81 -3.72 -0.58
N VAL A 247 18.63 -4.72 -0.92
CA VAL A 247 19.31 -5.58 0.07
C VAL A 247 20.24 -4.75 0.94
N GLY A 248 20.98 -3.81 0.36
CA GLY A 248 21.85 -2.91 1.12
C GLY A 248 21.08 -2.11 2.16
N LEU A 249 19.97 -1.46 1.78
CA LEU A 249 19.14 -0.74 2.74
C LEU A 249 18.52 -1.68 3.78
N TYR A 250 17.98 -2.82 3.35
CA TYR A 250 17.41 -3.82 4.24
C TYR A 250 18.40 -4.26 5.33
N ALA A 251 19.65 -4.52 4.96
CA ALA A 251 20.71 -4.92 5.90
C ALA A 251 20.99 -3.84 6.96
N THR A 252 20.90 -2.55 6.60
CA THR A 252 21.06 -1.45 7.56
C THR A 252 19.90 -1.31 8.54
N LEU A 253 18.71 -1.82 8.19
CA LEU A 253 17.49 -1.70 8.98
C LEU A 253 17.28 -2.89 9.94
N GLU A 254 18.06 -3.96 9.85
CA GLU A 254 17.80 -5.18 10.65
C GLU A 254 17.89 -4.98 12.16
N THR A 255 18.67 -4.01 12.61
CA THR A 255 18.82 -3.67 14.03
C THR A 255 17.67 -2.81 14.57
N GLU A 256 16.80 -2.28 13.71
CA GLU A 256 15.68 -1.44 14.11
C GLU A 256 14.52 -2.29 14.65
N SER A 257 14.20 -2.13 15.94
CA SER A 257 13.13 -2.90 16.60
C SER A 257 11.75 -2.74 15.95
N SER A 258 11.48 -1.57 15.35
CA SER A 258 10.23 -1.32 14.63
C SER A 258 10.18 -2.04 13.28
N PHE A 259 11.33 -2.36 12.68
CA PHE A 259 11.47 -3.14 11.46
C PHE A 259 11.38 -4.63 11.76
N ASP A 260 10.17 -5.09 12.04
CA ASP A 260 9.90 -6.42 12.58
C ASP A 260 9.22 -7.36 11.58
N GLY A 261 9.57 -8.65 11.64
CA GLY A 261 9.04 -9.69 10.76
C GLY A 261 7.61 -10.12 11.10
N HIS A 262 7.20 -10.04 12.36
CA HIS A 262 5.82 -10.32 12.77
C HIS A 262 4.86 -9.21 12.29
N ARG A 263 5.26 -7.94 12.42
CA ARG A 263 4.53 -6.79 11.87
C ARG A 263 4.41 -6.90 10.35
N ALA A 264 5.51 -7.21 9.66
CA ALA A 264 5.53 -7.37 8.20
C ALA A 264 4.51 -8.39 7.69
N ARG A 265 4.55 -9.63 8.20
CA ARG A 265 3.62 -10.68 7.75
C ARG A 265 2.17 -10.38 8.09
N ASN A 266 1.91 -9.75 9.25
CA ASN A 266 0.56 -9.38 9.65
C ASN A 266 0.01 -8.26 8.77
N HIS A 267 0.86 -7.28 8.41
CA HIS A 267 0.51 -6.21 7.50
C HIS A 267 0.13 -6.78 6.12
N LEU A 268 0.98 -7.61 5.53
CA LEU A 268 0.71 -8.25 4.23
C LEU A 268 -0.62 -9.04 4.25
N ALA A 269 -0.84 -9.86 5.29
CA ALA A 269 -2.05 -10.68 5.37
C ALA A 269 -3.32 -9.86 5.64
N ARG A 270 -3.28 -8.94 6.62
CA ARG A 270 -4.49 -8.24 7.09
C ARG A 270 -4.83 -6.99 6.31
N ASN A 271 -3.82 -6.28 5.80
CA ASN A 271 -4.03 -4.97 5.17
C ASN A 271 -3.98 -5.05 3.64
N LEU A 272 -3.32 -6.05 3.06
CA LEU A 272 -3.14 -6.18 1.61
C LEU A 272 -3.80 -7.43 1.01
N ALA A 273 -4.70 -8.08 1.75
CA ALA A 273 -5.44 -9.27 1.31
C ALA A 273 -4.53 -10.43 0.85
N MET A 274 -3.36 -10.61 1.46
CA MET A 274 -2.53 -11.77 1.15
C MET A 274 -3.00 -12.99 1.94
N ASN A 275 -3.33 -14.06 1.23
CA ASN A 275 -3.68 -15.35 1.80
C ASN A 275 -2.42 -16.05 2.30
N LYS A 276 -2.51 -16.62 3.51
CA LYS A 276 -1.39 -17.30 4.15
C LYS A 276 -1.62 -18.81 4.14
N PHE A 277 -0.65 -19.56 3.63
CA PHE A 277 -0.68 -21.01 3.53
C PHE A 277 0.56 -21.64 4.16
N ASP A 278 0.38 -22.69 4.95
CA ASP A 278 1.43 -23.64 5.31
C ASP A 278 1.84 -24.44 4.06
N SER A 279 3.09 -24.90 4.01
CA SER A 279 3.61 -25.66 2.87
C SER A 279 2.80 -26.91 2.54
N ARG A 280 2.14 -27.51 3.54
CA ARG A 280 1.28 -28.70 3.38
C ARG A 280 -0.07 -28.40 2.74
N GLU A 281 -0.54 -27.15 2.82
CA GLU A 281 -1.85 -26.76 2.26
C GLU A 281 -1.79 -26.51 0.76
N ARG A 282 -0.59 -26.19 0.23
CA ARG A 282 -0.35 -25.84 -1.18
C ARG A 282 0.89 -26.57 -1.73
N PRO A 283 0.79 -27.89 -1.99
CA PRO A 283 1.92 -28.67 -2.49
C PRO A 283 2.41 -28.18 -3.87
N ASP A 284 1.51 -27.60 -4.67
CA ASP A 284 1.82 -26.98 -5.96
C ASP A 284 2.76 -25.78 -5.81
N ILE A 285 2.56 -24.94 -4.79
CA ILE A 285 3.46 -23.81 -4.49
C ILE A 285 4.76 -24.31 -3.87
N LEU A 286 4.71 -25.36 -3.05
CA LEU A 286 5.90 -25.95 -2.44
C LEU A 286 6.87 -26.53 -3.48
N GLU A 287 6.34 -27.16 -4.54
CA GLU A 287 7.15 -27.66 -5.64
C GLU A 287 7.89 -26.51 -6.36
N LEU A 288 7.15 -25.44 -6.71
CA LEU A 288 7.74 -24.24 -7.32
C LEU A 288 8.78 -23.59 -6.40
N PHE A 289 8.52 -23.58 -5.08
CA PHE A 289 9.46 -23.06 -4.10
C PHE A 289 10.76 -23.85 -4.05
N GLY A 290 10.71 -25.18 -4.15
CA GLY A 290 11.92 -26.01 -4.23
C GLY A 290 12.76 -25.67 -5.45
N GLN A 291 12.14 -25.60 -6.63
CA GLN A 291 12.81 -25.24 -7.89
C GLN A 291 13.45 -23.84 -7.83
N TRP A 292 12.73 -22.88 -7.25
CA TRP A 292 13.24 -21.53 -7.05
C TRP A 292 14.43 -21.53 -6.06
N LEU A 293 14.31 -22.24 -4.93
CA LEU A 293 15.31 -22.25 -3.86
C LEU A 293 16.65 -22.82 -4.33
N ASP A 294 16.64 -23.85 -5.18
CA ASP A 294 17.84 -24.47 -5.75
C ASP A 294 18.73 -23.44 -6.49
N GLY A 295 18.13 -22.38 -7.04
CA GLY A 295 18.84 -21.29 -7.72
C GLY A 295 19.58 -20.32 -6.80
N TYR A 296 19.28 -20.30 -5.50
CA TYR A 296 19.81 -19.32 -4.53
C TYR A 296 20.85 -19.89 -3.56
N GLY A 297 21.14 -21.19 -3.62
CA GLY A 297 22.20 -21.84 -2.82
C GLY A 297 22.04 -21.59 -1.31
N SER A 298 23.13 -21.23 -0.62
CA SER A 298 23.14 -20.98 0.83
C SER A 298 22.66 -19.59 1.25
N ALA A 299 22.25 -18.73 0.31
CA ALA A 299 21.76 -17.39 0.63
C ALA A 299 20.41 -17.43 1.38
N VAL A 300 19.64 -18.51 1.21
CA VAL A 300 18.32 -18.70 1.81
C VAL A 300 18.32 -19.98 2.63
N ASN A 301 18.37 -19.86 3.95
CA ASN A 301 18.12 -20.98 4.84
C ASN A 301 16.63 -21.01 5.19
N VAL A 302 15.96 -22.14 4.96
CA VAL A 302 14.55 -22.29 5.33
C VAL A 302 14.45 -22.65 6.80
N HIS A 303 13.54 -22.00 7.52
CA HIS A 303 13.30 -22.27 8.93
C HIS A 303 12.92 -23.75 9.17
N PRO A 304 13.38 -24.42 10.24
CA PRO A 304 13.14 -25.86 10.47
C PRO A 304 11.67 -26.28 10.52
N ALA A 305 10.78 -25.36 10.94
CA ALA A 305 9.33 -25.57 10.93
C ALA A 305 8.69 -25.51 9.52
N GLY A 306 9.48 -25.40 8.46
CA GLY A 306 9.03 -25.30 7.07
C GLY A 306 8.66 -23.88 6.62
N PRO A 307 8.57 -23.67 5.29
CA PRO A 307 8.18 -22.38 4.72
C PRO A 307 6.67 -22.16 4.86
N VAL A 308 6.29 -20.89 4.93
CA VAL A 308 4.91 -20.39 4.92
C VAL A 308 4.79 -19.38 3.79
N PHE A 309 3.78 -19.53 2.97
CA PHE A 309 3.57 -18.73 1.76
C PHE A 309 2.50 -17.67 1.99
N LEU A 310 2.79 -16.44 1.58
CA LEU A 310 1.87 -15.32 1.47
C LEU A 310 1.61 -15.11 -0.02
N VAL A 311 0.37 -15.31 -0.45
CA VAL A 311 -0.05 -15.30 -1.85
C VAL A 311 -1.10 -14.20 -2.03
N PRO A 312 -0.98 -13.33 -3.02
CA PRO A 312 -2.05 -12.39 -3.36
C PRO A 312 -3.37 -13.12 -3.62
N ASP A 313 -4.49 -12.49 -3.26
CA ASP A 313 -5.83 -12.98 -3.61
C ASP A 313 -6.07 -12.94 -5.13
N ASP A 314 -7.02 -13.75 -5.61
CA ASP A 314 -7.26 -14.01 -7.03
C ASP A 314 -7.59 -12.75 -7.82
N TRP A 315 -8.24 -11.77 -7.20
CA TRP A 315 -8.58 -10.50 -7.84
C TRP A 315 -7.34 -9.66 -8.21
N TRP A 316 -6.17 -9.95 -7.62
CA TRP A 316 -4.89 -9.34 -7.96
C TRP A 316 -4.21 -9.98 -9.18
N ILE A 317 -4.43 -11.28 -9.38
CA ILE A 317 -3.75 -12.10 -10.40
C ILE A 317 -4.17 -11.65 -11.79
#